data_AF-A0A9P6BLQ9-F1
#
_entry.id   AF-A0A9P6BLQ9-F1
#
_cell.length_a   1.000
_cell.length_b   1.000
_cell.length_c   1.000
_cell.angle_alpha   90.00
_cell.angle_beta   90.00
_cell.angle_gamma   90.00
#
_symmetry.space_group_name_H-M   'P 1'
#
loop_
_entity.id
_entity.type
_entity.pdbx_description
1 polymer ?
#
loop_
_entity_poly.entity_id
_entity_poly.type
_entity_poly.pdbx_seq_one_letter_code
_entity_poly.pdbx_strand_id
1 'polypeptide(L)'
;MFFNAEYQDIIDKINKIRSYGLSKMLTIPQIAILGDQSSGKSSVLEAITKLSFPRDIETCTKFATQVSMRQSTQVEISARIDDEPEFNK
;
A
#
# COMPACT_ATOMS: atom_id res chain seq x y z
N MET A 1 -17.01 3.30 16.86
CA MET A 1 -16.36 2.16 16.19
C MET A 1 -14.89 2.53 16.03
N PHE A 2 -14.07 2.05 16.98
CA PHE A 2 -12.63 2.29 17.22
C PHE A 2 -11.92 3.43 16.45
N PHE A 3 -12.17 4.68 16.85
CA PHE A 3 -11.32 5.83 16.47
C PHE A 3 -10.27 6.01 17.56
N ASN A 4 -9.16 5.29 17.46
CA ASN A 4 -8.03 5.49 18.36
C ASN A 4 -7.03 6.41 17.65
N ALA A 5 -7.08 7.69 17.98
CA ALA A 5 -6.19 8.71 17.42
C ALA A 5 -4.70 8.36 17.59
N GLU A 6 -4.37 7.62 18.66
CA GLU A 6 -3.04 7.11 18.92
C GLU A 6 -2.55 6.13 17.83
N TYR A 7 -3.40 5.22 17.34
CA TYR A 7 -3.00 4.31 16.26
C TYR A 7 -2.81 5.05 14.93
N GLN A 8 -3.61 6.07 14.65
CA GLN A 8 -3.43 6.91 13.46
C GLN A 8 -2.10 7.67 13.52
N ASP A 9 -1.76 8.26 14.68
CA ASP A 9 -0.48 8.95 14.86
C ASP A 9 0.72 8.00 14.68
N ILE A 10 0.63 6.77 15.17
CA ILE A 10 1.66 5.74 14.97
C ILE A 10 1.79 5.38 13.48
N ILE A 11 0.68 5.14 12.78
CA ILE A 11 0.68 4.81 11.35
C ILE A 11 1.24 5.98 10.53
N ASP A 12 0.89 7.22 10.87
CA ASP A 12 1.38 8.42 10.21
C ASP A 12 2.89 8.59 10.40
N LYS A 13 3.40 8.35 11.61
CA LYS A 13 4.85 8.33 11.88
C LYS A 13 5.56 7.24 11.09
N ILE A 14 5.00 6.03 11.05
CA ILE A 14 5.53 4.91 10.26
C ILE A 14 5.59 5.28 8.77
N ASN A 15 4.52 5.86 8.22
CA ASN A 15 4.45 6.27 6.82
C ASN A 15 5.44 7.41 6.50
N LYS A 16 5.62 8.36 7.42
CA LYS A 16 6.62 9.43 7.29
C LYS A 16 8.04 8.88 7.30
N ILE A 17 8.36 7.91 8.14
CA ILE A 17 9.68 7.25 8.12
C ILE A 17 9.90 6.54 6.78
N ARG A 18 8.87 5.89 6.22
CA ARG A 18 8.96 5.24 4.90
C ARG A 18 9.23 6.23 3.77
N SER A 19 8.63 7.42 3.79
CA SER A 19 8.81 8.41 2.72
C SER A 19 10.25 8.93 2.60
N TYR A 20 11.07 8.77 3.64
CA TYR A 20 12.51 9.10 3.60
C TYR A 20 13.37 8.01 2.97
N GLY A 21 12.80 6.90 2.49
CA GLY A 21 13.55 5.81 1.85
C GLY A 21 14.41 5.00 2.84
N LEU A 22 14.14 5.11 4.14
CA LEU A 22 14.93 4.49 5.21
C LEU A 22 14.62 3.01 5.43
N SER A 23 13.81 2.38 4.57
CA SER A 23 13.44 0.96 4.67
C SER A 23 14.64 0.01 4.65
N LYS A 24 15.79 0.45 4.10
CA LYS A 24 17.05 -0.32 4.09
C LYS A 24 17.85 -0.20 5.39
N MET A 25 17.59 0.81 6.21
CA MET A 25 18.33 1.08 7.46
C MET A 25 17.51 0.76 8.71
N LEU A 26 16.19 0.83 8.62
CA LEU A 26 15.28 0.60 9.73
C LEU A 26 14.25 -0.47 9.37
N THR A 27 14.01 -1.42 10.27
CA THR A 27 12.93 -2.37 10.14
C THR A 27 11.60 -1.66 10.44
N ILE A 28 10.83 -1.41 9.39
CA ILE A 28 9.51 -0.79 9.50
C ILE A 28 8.45 -1.89 9.44
N PRO A 29 7.48 -1.95 10.37
CA PRO A 29 6.43 -2.97 10.34
C PRO A 29 5.68 -2.95 9.02
N GLN A 30 5.55 -4.09 8.35
CA GLN A 30 4.88 -4.22 7.04
C GLN A 30 4.14 -5.57 6.97
N ILE A 31 3.08 -5.60 6.17
CA ILE A 31 2.35 -6.83 5.85
C ILE A 31 2.64 -7.16 4.39
N ALA A 32 3.17 -8.35 4.15
CA ALA A 32 3.39 -8.88 2.81
C ALA A 32 2.42 -10.03 2.54
N ILE A 33 1.75 -10.01 1.39
CA ILE A 33 0.89 -11.10 0.94
C ILE A 33 1.70 -11.95 -0.04
N LEU A 34 1.96 -13.19 0.35
CA LEU A 34 2.76 -14.15 -0.39
C LEU A 34 1.88 -15.34 -0.82
N GLY A 35 2.17 -15.92 -1.97
CA GLY A 35 1.43 -17.09 -2.46
C GLY A 35 1.65 -17.34 -3.95
N ASP A 36 1.33 -18.56 -4.38
CA ASP A 36 1.48 -19.00 -5.77
C ASP A 36 0.60 -18.23 -6.76
N GLN A 37 0.90 -18.28 -8.05
CA GLN A 37 0.08 -17.65 -9.08
C GLN A 37 -1.39 -18.10 -8.94
N SER A 38 -2.33 -17.16 -9.09
CA SER A 38 -3.76 -17.42 -8.96
C SER A 38 -4.26 -17.88 -7.57
N SER A 39 -3.46 -17.73 -6.51
CA SER A 39 -3.86 -18.08 -5.12
C SER A 39 -4.78 -17.05 -4.43
N GLY A 40 -5.35 -16.09 -5.17
CA GLY A 40 -6.25 -15.07 -4.61
C GLY A 40 -5.58 -13.89 -3.90
N LYS A 41 -4.28 -13.65 -4.10
CA LYS A 41 -3.55 -12.50 -3.51
C LYS A 41 -4.22 -11.15 -3.81
N SER A 42 -4.59 -10.92 -5.08
CA SER A 42 -5.32 -9.73 -5.51
C SER A 42 -6.67 -9.64 -4.82
N SER A 43 -7.41 -10.75 -4.71
CA SER A 43 -8.70 -10.80 -4.00
C SER A 43 -8.59 -10.41 -2.52
N VAL A 44 -7.51 -10.83 -1.84
CA VAL A 44 -7.24 -10.43 -0.45
C VAL A 44 -6.93 -8.94 -0.36
N LEU A 45 -6.07 -8.42 -1.25
CA LEU A 45 -5.79 -6.99 -1.32
C LEU A 45 -7.06 -6.17 -1.59
N GLU A 46 -7.91 -6.59 -2.52
CA GLU A 46 -9.19 -5.95 -2.82
C GLU A 46 -10.14 -5.99 -1.62
N ALA A 47 -10.20 -7.11 -0.91
CA ALA A 47 -11.04 -7.24 0.27
C ALA A 47 -10.61 -6.30 1.41
N ILE A 48 -9.30 -6.10 1.59
CA ILE A 48 -8.71 -5.24 2.63
C ILE A 48 -8.81 -3.76 2.23
N THR A 49 -8.40 -3.43 1.00
CA THR A 49 -8.23 -2.04 0.54
C THR A 49 -9.50 -1.45 -0.07
N LYS A 50 -10.44 -2.29 -0.49
CA LYS A 50 -11.62 -1.94 -1.29
C LYS A 50 -11.30 -1.30 -2.65
N LEU A 51 -10.04 -1.34 -3.08
CA LEU A 51 -9.62 -0.98 -4.43
C LEU A 51 -9.70 -2.21 -5.32
N SER A 52 -10.04 -2.03 -6.60
CA SER A 52 -9.96 -3.11 -7.59
C SER A 52 -8.52 -3.29 -8.07
N PHE A 53 -8.05 -4.54 -8.11
CA PHE A 53 -6.72 -4.88 -8.62
C PHE A 53 -6.87 -5.63 -9.96
N PRO A 54 -5.93 -5.47 -10.90
CA PRO A 54 -5.98 -6.21 -12.15
C PRO A 54 -5.93 -7.73 -11.91
N ARG A 55 -6.78 -8.48 -12.62
CA ARG A 55 -6.98 -9.94 -12.45
C ARG A 55 -6.74 -10.76 -13.72
N ASP A 56 -6.27 -10.14 -14.80
CA ASP A 56 -6.16 -10.83 -16.10
C ASP A 56 -4.94 -11.76 -16.19
N ILE A 57 -5.02 -12.80 -17.02
CA ILE A 57 -4.00 -13.87 -17.14
C ILE A 57 -2.64 -13.32 -17.57
N GLU A 58 -2.61 -12.30 -18.44
CA GLU A 58 -1.41 -11.58 -18.87
C GLU A 58 -1.08 -10.36 -17.96
N THR A 59 -1.90 -10.12 -16.95
CA THR A 59 -1.87 -8.94 -16.07
C THR A 59 -1.86 -9.36 -14.60
N CYS A 60 -1.13 -10.43 -14.28
CA CYS A 60 -0.65 -10.63 -12.92
C CYS A 60 0.18 -9.39 -12.50
N THR A 61 0.25 -9.10 -11.20
CA THR A 61 0.96 -7.96 -10.62
C THR A 61 2.38 -7.81 -11.19
N LYS A 62 2.55 -6.95 -12.21
CA LYS A 62 3.82 -6.77 -12.94
C LYS A 62 4.87 -6.01 -12.13
N PHE A 63 4.40 -5.22 -11.16
CA PHE A 63 5.21 -4.42 -10.26
C PHE A 63 4.80 -4.68 -8.82
N ALA A 64 5.77 -4.75 -7.91
CA ALA A 64 5.49 -4.78 -6.48
C ALA A 64 4.62 -3.56 -6.12
N THR A 65 3.35 -3.80 -5.80
CA THR A 65 2.40 -2.73 -5.50
C THR A 65 2.31 -2.56 -4.00
N GLN A 66 2.71 -1.40 -3.50
CA GLN A 66 2.52 -1.02 -2.10
C GLN A 66 1.23 -0.22 -1.96
N VAL A 67 0.39 -0.59 -1.00
CA VAL A 67 -0.81 0.17 -0.64
C VAL A 67 -0.62 0.76 0.74
N SER A 68 -0.79 2.07 0.85
CA SER A 68 -0.85 2.78 2.12
C SER A 68 -2.24 3.35 2.30
N MET A 69 -2.84 3.09 3.46
CA MET A 69 -4.17 3.59 3.81
C MET A 69 -4.09 4.37 5.11
N ARG A 70 -4.84 5.46 5.17
CA ARG A 70 -4.96 6.34 6.34
C ARG A 70 -6.42 6.71 6.52
N GLN A 71 -6.89 6.84 7.76
CA GLN A 71 -8.20 7.42 7.99
C GLN A 71 -8.11 8.94 7.85
N SER A 72 -8.99 9.51 7.03
CA SER A 72 -9.07 10.95 6.80
C SER A 72 -10.53 11.37 6.72
N THR A 73 -10.81 12.64 7.01
CA THR A 73 -12.14 13.25 6.78
C THR A 73 -12.41 13.48 5.30
N GLN A 74 -11.36 13.51 4.48
CA GLN A 74 -11.43 13.65 3.03
C GLN A 74 -11.07 12.34 2.34
N VAL A 75 -11.79 12.02 1.26
CA VAL A 75 -11.48 10.88 0.40
C VAL A 75 -10.53 11.33 -0.69
N GLU A 76 -9.31 10.80 -0.67
CA GLU A 76 -8.27 11.09 -1.65
C GLU A 76 -7.59 9.79 -2.07
N ILE A 77 -7.27 9.66 -3.35
CA ILE A 77 -6.50 8.55 -3.91
C ILE A 77 -5.35 9.16 -4.70
N SER A 78 -4.13 8.71 -4.41
CA SER A 78 -2.93 9.07 -5.15
C SER A 78 -2.18 7.81 -5.57
N ALA A 79 -1.47 7.90 -6.70
CA ALA A 79 -0.64 6.83 -7.23
C ALA A 79 0.72 7.42 -7.62
N ARG A 80 1.79 6.65 -7.38
CA ARG A 80 3.17 7.01 -7.68
C ARG A 80 3.88 5.78 -8.21
N ILE A 81 4.77 5.95 -9.18
CA ILE A 81 5.69 4.91 -9.64
C ILE A 81 7.10 5.32 -9.23
N ASP A 82 7.80 4.47 -8.48
CA ASP A 82 9.18 4.77 -8.06
C ASP A 82 10.09 4.92 -9.29
N ASP A 83 11.01 5.87 -9.21
CA ASP A 83 11.94 6.23 -10.29
C ASP A 83 11.32 6.74 -11.61
N GLU A 84 10.02 7.05 -11.64
CA GLU A 84 9.31 7.57 -12.83
C GLU A 84 8.80 9.01 -12.64
N PRO A 85 9.65 10.04 -12.83
CA PRO A 85 9.30 11.44 -12.57
C PRO A 85 8.24 12.00 -13.54
N GLU A 86 8.09 11.42 -14.73
CA GLU A 86 7.08 11.88 -15.71
C GLU A 86 5.66 11.50 -15.31
N PHE A 87 5.49 10.34 -14.69
CA PHE A 87 4.21 9.86 -14.16
C PHE A 87 3.82 10.55 -12.86
N ASN A 88 4.81 10.94 -12.04
CA ASN A 88 4.61 11.50 -10.70
C ASN A 88 4.42 13.03 -10.67
N LYS A 89 4.00 13.63 -11.79
CA LYS A 89 3.79 15.09 -11.88
C LYS A 89 2.50 15.54 -11.21
#